data_AF-L9WZR3-F1
#
_entry.id   AF-L9WZR3-F1
#
_cell.length_a   1.000
_cell.length_b   1.000
_cell.length_c   1.000
_cell.angle_alpha   90.00
_cell.angle_beta   90.00
_cell.angle_gamma   90.00
#
_symmetry.space_group_name_H-M   'P 1'
#
loop_
_entity.id
_entity.type
_entity.pdbx_description
1 polymer ?
#
loop_
_entity_poly.entity_id
_entity_poly.type
_entity_poly.pdbx_seq_one_letter_code
_entity_poly.pdbx_strand_id
1 'polypeptide(L)' 'MHTCRNCNQSFQTELALELHRDTCEKAQLFCQVCGDRFRERDATQDGWHYECPNESCDGEGLREDLYQIDDVRAATH' A
#
# COMPACT_ATOMS: atom_id res chain seq x y z
N MET A 1 1.25 21.36 -4.51
CA MET A 1 1.43 20.16 -5.34
C MET A 1 1.36 18.97 -4.42
N HIS A 2 0.35 18.12 -4.58
CA HIS A 2 0.12 16.97 -3.70
C HIS A 2 0.41 15.70 -4.51
N THR A 3 1.38 14.91 -4.07
CA THR A 3 1.85 13.76 -4.85
C THR A 3 1.47 12.47 -4.14
N CYS A 4 0.83 11.55 -4.86
CA CYS A 4 0.53 10.23 -4.34
C CYS A 4 1.82 9.42 -4.21
N ARG A 5 2.10 8.89 -3.03
CA ARG A 5 3.33 8.11 -2.77
C ARG A 5 3.34 6.74 -3.46
N ASN A 6 2.17 6.23 -3.81
CA ASN A 6 2.00 4.90 -4.40
C ASN A 6 2.15 4.92 -5.93
N CYS A 7 1.75 5.99 -6.60
CA CYS A 7 1.82 6.10 -8.07
C CYS A 7 2.67 7.26 -8.59
N ASN A 8 3.21 8.10 -7.71
CA ASN A 8 3.93 9.34 -8.04
C ASN A 8 3.15 10.34 -8.90
N GLN A 9 1.83 10.17 -9.03
CA GLN A 9 0.97 11.14 -9.73
C GLN A 9 0.78 12.39 -8.87
N SER A 10 0.86 13.55 -9.53
CA SER A 10 0.74 14.85 -8.87
C SER A 10 -0.62 15.50 -9.13
N PHE A 11 -1.18 16.08 -8.08
CA PHE A 11 -2.50 16.70 -8.07
C PHE A 11 -2.39 18.17 -7.65
N GLN A 12 -3.31 18.99 -8.16
CA GLN A 12 -3.33 20.42 -7.90
C GLN A 12 -3.82 20.78 -6.50
N THR A 13 -4.64 19.92 -5.89
CA THR A 13 -5.24 20.13 -4.57
C THR A 13 -5.11 18.89 -3.69
N GLU A 14 -5.22 19.08 -2.38
CA GLU A 14 -5.25 17.98 -1.40
C GLU A 14 -6.48 17.09 -1.59
N LEU A 15 -7.66 17.69 -1.76
CA LEU A 15 -8.91 16.97 -2.04
C LEU A 15 -8.80 16.04 -3.25
N ALA A 16 -8.10 16.46 -4.31
CA ALA A 16 -7.89 15.61 -5.49
C ALA A 16 -6.97 14.42 -5.19
N LEU A 17 -5.97 14.59 -4.31
CA LEU A 17 -5.14 13.47 -3.83
C LEU A 17 -5.96 12.51 -2.96
N GLU A 18 -6.82 13.02 -2.08
CA GLU A 18 -7.69 12.19 -1.23
C GLU A 18 -8.64 11.33 -2.08
N LEU A 19 -9.37 11.93 -3.01
CA LEU A 19 -10.25 11.20 -3.94
C LEU A 19 -9.49 10.19 -4.80
N HIS A 20 -8.23 10.49 -5.15
CA HIS A 20 -7.38 9.56 -5.88
C HIS A 20 -6.99 8.34 -5.05
N ARG A 21 -6.73 8.48 -3.75
CA ARG A 21 -6.30 7.36 -2.88
C ARG A 21 -7.27 6.19 -2.91
N ASP A 22 -8.56 6.44 -3.07
CA ASP A 22 -9.59 5.41 -3.17
C ASP A 22 -9.50 4.56 -4.45
N THR A 23 -8.97 5.14 -5.53
CA THR A 23 -8.89 4.55 -6.88
C THR A 23 -7.46 4.19 -7.30
N CYS A 24 -6.48 4.42 -6.42
CA CYS A 24 -5.08 4.19 -6.73
C CYS A 24 -4.76 2.69 -6.80
N GLU A 25 -4.63 2.14 -8.01
CA GLU A 25 -4.30 0.72 -8.23
C GLU A 25 -2.89 0.34 -7.74
N LYS A 26 -1.97 1.31 -7.70
CA LYS A 26 -0.60 1.09 -7.19
C LYS A 26 -0.50 1.07 -5.66
N ALA A 27 -1.60 1.35 -4.95
CA ALA A 27 -1.65 1.29 -3.49
C ALA A 27 -1.91 -0.13 -2.98
N GLN A 28 -1.38 -1.16 -3.63
CA GLN A 28 -1.54 -2.55 -3.19
C GLN A 28 -0.31 -3.05 -2.46
N LEU A 29 -0.55 -3.69 -1.33
CA LEU A 29 0.43 -4.39 -0.51
C LEU A 29 0.30 -5.90 -0.69
N PHE A 30 1.43 -6.57 -0.53
CA PHE A 30 1.58 -8.01 -0.51
C PHE A 30 2.14 -8.41 0.85
N CYS A 31 1.44 -9.31 1.54
CA CYS A 31 1.97 -9.92 2.75
C CYS A 31 2.79 -11.16 2.39
N GLN A 32 4.07 -11.20 2.79
CA GLN A 32 4.91 -12.37 2.54
C GLN A 32 4.57 -13.57 3.44
N VAL A 33 3.89 -13.33 4.58
CA VAL A 33 3.59 -14.36 5.58
C VAL A 33 2.43 -15.24 5.12
N CYS A 34 1.30 -14.65 4.74
CA CYS A 34 0.14 -15.39 4.23
C CYS A 34 0.07 -15.46 2.70
N GLY A 35 0.77 -14.57 1.99
CA GLY A 35 0.71 -14.46 0.53
C GLY A 35 -0.44 -13.60 -0.01
N ASP A 36 -1.23 -12.96 0.85
CA ASP A 36 -2.36 -12.15 0.44
C ASP A 36 -1.97 -10.81 -0.18
N ARG A 37 -2.89 -10.29 -1.00
CA ARG A 37 -2.78 -8.98 -1.65
C ARG A 37 -3.99 -8.15 -1.30
N PHE A 38 -3.76 -6.97 -0.74
CA PHE A 38 -4.80 -6.05 -0.27
C PHE A 38 -4.40 -4.61 -0.53
N ARG A 39 -5.31 -3.66 -0.32
CA ARG A 39 -4.98 -2.24 -0.50
C ARG A 39 -4.29 -1.71 0.75
N GLU A 40 -3.45 -0.71 0.58
CA GLU A 40 -2.71 -0.04 1.65
C GLU A 40 -3.64 0.45 2.77
N ARG A 41 -4.80 1.01 2.39
CA ARG A 41 -5.83 1.47 3.35
C ARG A 41 -6.43 0.36 4.22
N ASP A 42 -6.39 -0.89 3.75
CA ASP A 42 -6.92 -2.03 4.50
C ASP A 42 -5.87 -2.48 5.54
N ALA A 43 -4.60 -2.10 5.32
CA ALA A 43 -3.48 -2.44 6.18
C ALA A 43 -3.16 -1.37 7.24
N THR A 44 -3.60 -0.13 7.01
CA THR A 44 -3.33 1.00 7.91
C THR A 44 -4.47 1.99 7.90
N GLN A 45 -4.82 2.51 9.09
CA GLN A 45 -5.81 3.59 9.24
C GLN A 45 -5.16 4.96 9.44
N ASP A 46 -4.02 5.00 10.12
CA ASP A 46 -3.27 6.21 10.46
C ASP A 46 -2.11 6.51 9.48
N GLY A 47 -1.72 5.54 8.67
CA GLY A 47 -0.63 5.65 7.69
C GLY A 47 0.77 5.31 8.23
N TRP A 48 0.88 4.92 9.51
CA TRP A 48 2.15 4.58 10.18
C TRP A 48 2.18 3.12 10.62
N HIS A 49 1.06 2.59 11.13
CA HIS A 49 0.96 1.20 11.55
C HIS A 49 0.38 0.34 10.41
N TYR A 50 1.20 -0.58 9.90
CA TYR A 50 0.81 -1.49 8.82
C TYR A 50 0.68 -2.90 9.37
N GLU A 51 -0.52 -3.46 9.27
CA GLU A 51 -0.87 -4.80 9.72
C GLU A 51 -1.61 -5.55 8.61
N CYS A 52 -1.44 -6.88 8.56
CA CYS A 52 -2.17 -7.69 7.62
C CYS A 52 -3.65 -7.73 8.03
N PRO A 53 -4.61 -7.37 7.15
CA PRO A 53 -6.04 -7.44 7.48
C PRO A 53 -6.56 -8.88 7.61
N ASN A 54 -5.73 -9.89 7.33
CA ASN A 54 -6.11 -11.29 7.48
C ASN A 54 -6.04 -11.69 8.96
N GLU A 55 -7.19 -12.00 9.57
CA GLU A 55 -7.32 -12.42 10.97
C GLU A 55 -6.55 -13.71 11.33
N SER A 56 -6.12 -14.48 10.34
CA SER A 56 -5.30 -15.69 10.51
C SER A 56 -3.81 -15.43 10.26
N CYS A 57 -3.39 -14.17 10.11
CA CYS A 57 -2.02 -13.78 9.79
C CYS A 57 -1.53 -12.64 10.68
N ASP A 58 -0.44 -12.87 11.39
CA ASP A 58 0.23 -11.87 12.24
C ASP A 58 1.30 -11.07 11.47
N GLY A 59 1.06 -10.75 10.19
CA GLY A 59 2.05 -10.07 9.36
C GLY A 59 2.03 -8.56 9.60
N GLU A 60 3.16 -7.96 9.96
CA GLU A 60 3.25 -6.56 10.37
C GLU A 60 4.40 -5.82 9.68
N GLY A 61 4.30 -4.50 9.63
CA GLY A 61 5.42 -3.65 9.22
C GLY A 61 5.58 -3.52 7.71
N LEU A 62 5.65 -2.27 7.25
CA LEU A 62 5.88 -1.95 5.85
C LEU A 62 7.36 -2.17 5.51
N ARG A 63 7.63 -2.95 4.46
CA ARG A 63 8.96 -3.47 4.04
C ARG A 63 9.55 -4.51 4.99
N GLU A 64 8.79 -4.94 5.99
CA GLU A 64 9.14 -6.06 6.87
C GLU A 64 8.35 -7.27 6.40
N ASP A 65 7.07 -7.41 6.76
CA ASP A 65 6.21 -8.47 6.22
C ASP A 65 5.32 -8.01 5.07
N LEU A 66 5.10 -6.70 4.95
CA LEU A 66 4.19 -6.10 3.99
C LEU A 66 4.98 -5.32 2.93
N TYR A 67 4.92 -5.75 1.67
CA TYR A 67 5.65 -5.15 0.55
C TYR A 67 4.74 -4.51 -0.48
N GLN A 68 5.14 -3.41 -1.09
CA GLN A 68 4.40 -2.83 -2.22
C GLN A 68 4.56 -3.71 -3.46
N ILE A 69 3.45 -3.98 -4.17
CA ILE A 69 3.47 -4.90 -5.32
C ILE A 69 4.32 -4.35 -6.48
N ASP A 70 4.44 -3.03 -6.62
CA ASP A 70 5.31 -2.40 -7.63
C ASP A 70 6.79 -2.79 -7.42
N ASP A 71 7.23 -2.95 -6.16
CA ASP A 71 8.60 -3.33 -5.81
C ASP A 71 8.89 -4.82 -6.06
N VAL A 72 7.90 -5.70 -5.87
CA VAL A 72 8.06 -7.16 -6.02
C VAL A 72 8.38 -7.57 -7.47
N ARG A 73 7.94 -6.77 -8.46
CA ARG A 73 8.19 -7.05 -9.89
C ARG A 73 9.61 -6.74 -10.36
N ALA A 74 10.44 -6.13 -9.52
CA ALA A 74 11.83 -5.80 -9.86
C ALA A 74 12.83 -6.95 -9.60
N ALA A 75 12.40 -8.04 -8.96
CA ALA A 75 13.30 -9.13 -8.51
C ALA A 75 13.27 -10.39 -9.42
N THR A 76 13.33 -10.24 -10.74
CA THR A 76 13.37 -11.41 -11.67
C THR A 76 14.47 -11.32 -12.72
N HIS A 77 15.65 -10.83 -12.37
CA HIS A 77 16.79 -10.76 -13.30
C HIS A 77 17.89 -11.77 -13.03
#